data_AF-A0A948W845-F1
#
_entry.id   AF-A0A948W845-F1
#
_cell.length_a   1.000
_cell.length_b   1.000
_cell.length_c   1.000
_cell.angle_alpha   90.00
_cell.angle_beta   90.00
_cell.angle_gamma   90.00
#
_symmetry.space_group_name_H-M   'P 1'
#
loop_
_entity.id
_entity.type
_entity.pdbx_description
1 polymer ?
#
loop_
_entity_poly.entity_id
_entity_poly.type
_entity_poly.pdbx_seq_one_letter_code
_entity_poly.pdbx_strand_id
1 'polypeptide(L)'
;MTDIKRKPSNLIQKPQEIPPDHPQSRFFFTKNLVATATALQTFGPLLIFKLYYSLQERACEQGGLDYLQVFEDTSNSEGPNLWFIEDAQAVTALLPEDY
;
A
#
# COMPACT_ATOMS: atom_id res chain seq x y z
N MET A 1 -7.50 -13.90 -28.27
CA MET A 1 -6.44 -12.95 -27.91
C MET A 1 -6.58 -12.67 -26.43
N THR A 2 -5.74 -13.27 -25.60
CA THR A 2 -5.75 -13.00 -24.16
C THR A 2 -4.99 -11.69 -23.97
N ASP A 3 -5.70 -10.61 -23.66
CA ASP A 3 -5.08 -9.38 -23.17
C ASP A 3 -4.29 -9.76 -21.92
N ILE A 4 -2.96 -9.84 -22.04
CA ILE A 4 -2.09 -9.91 -20.87
C ILE A 4 -2.22 -8.52 -20.24
N LYS A 5 -3.15 -8.37 -19.28
CA LYS A 5 -3.22 -7.16 -18.45
C LYS A 5 -1.83 -6.94 -17.86
N ARG A 6 -1.13 -5.93 -18.37
CA ARG A 6 0.20 -5.56 -17.89
C ARG A 6 0.08 -5.22 -16.41
N LYS A 7 0.85 -5.89 -15.56
CA LYS A 7 0.87 -5.57 -14.13
C LYS A 7 1.41 -4.15 -13.94
N PRO A 8 0.81 -3.35 -13.04
CA PRO A 8 1.35 -2.05 -12.65
C PRO A 8 2.82 -2.20 -12.22
N SER A 9 3.69 -1.31 -12.70
CA SER A 9 5.12 -1.31 -12.32
C SER A 9 5.57 0.00 -11.69
N ASN A 10 4.81 1.08 -11.86
CA ASN A 10 5.19 2.44 -11.46
C ASN A 10 4.15 3.02 -10.49
N LEU A 11 4.00 2.33 -9.36
CA LEU A 11 3.18 2.79 -8.25
C LEU A 11 3.90 3.89 -7.45
N ILE A 12 3.22 5.00 -7.20
CA ILE A 12 3.68 6.05 -6.29
C ILE A 12 2.77 6.13 -5.08
N GLN A 13 3.34 6.45 -3.92
CA GLN A 13 2.54 6.69 -2.72
C GLN A 13 1.88 8.06 -2.80
N LYS A 14 0.58 8.11 -2.55
CA LYS A 14 -0.16 9.36 -2.42
C LYS A 14 0.21 10.06 -1.10
N PRO A 15 -0.02 11.38 -0.99
CA PRO A 15 -0.05 12.03 0.32
C PRO A 15 -1.03 11.30 1.24
N GLN A 16 -0.61 11.02 2.47
CA GLN A 16 -1.49 10.46 3.50
C GLN A 16 -2.54 11.49 3.93
N GLU A 17 -3.69 11.03 4.43
CA GLU A 17 -4.80 11.90 4.82
C GLU A 17 -4.48 12.64 6.12
N ILE A 18 -3.88 11.95 7.08
CA ILE A 18 -3.48 12.54 8.36
C ILE A 18 -2.03 13.09 8.28
N PRO A 19 -1.78 14.35 8.65
CA PRO A 19 -0.42 14.92 8.66
C PRO A 19 0.57 14.11 9.51
N PRO A 20 1.86 14.00 9.12
CA PRO A 20 2.85 13.21 9.85
C PRO A 20 3.06 13.61 11.31
N ASP A 21 2.85 14.88 11.66
CA ASP A 21 3.00 15.42 13.01
C ASP A 21 1.77 15.19 13.91
N HIS A 22 0.68 14.63 13.37
CA HIS A 22 -0.52 14.35 14.12
C HIS A 22 -0.37 13.07 14.98
N PRO A 23 -0.90 13.01 16.21
CA PRO A 23 -0.76 11.84 17.10
C PRO A 23 -1.32 10.51 16.54
N GLN A 24 -2.17 10.56 15.53
CA GLN A 24 -2.69 9.37 14.84
C GLN A 24 -1.74 8.83 13.77
N SER A 25 -0.76 9.62 13.34
CA SER A 25 0.31 9.20 12.43
C SER A 25 1.40 8.46 13.19
N ARG A 26 1.06 7.29 13.73
CA ARG A 26 1.88 6.51 14.67
C ARG A 26 2.21 5.10 14.18
N PHE A 27 1.83 4.78 12.95
CA PHE A 27 1.94 3.44 12.38
C PHE A 27 3.28 3.27 11.68
N PHE A 28 3.91 2.10 11.89
CA PHE A 28 5.27 1.80 11.41
C PHE A 28 5.30 0.67 10.38
N PHE A 29 4.15 0.06 10.12
CA PHE A 29 3.97 -1.05 9.19
C PHE A 29 4.90 -2.23 9.49
N THR A 30 5.12 -2.56 10.77
CA THR A 30 6.06 -3.63 11.20
C THR A 30 5.39 -4.98 11.49
N LYS A 31 4.06 -5.04 11.45
CA LYS A 31 3.29 -6.27 11.68
C LYS A 31 3.32 -7.21 10.48
N ASN A 32 2.89 -8.46 10.69
CA ASN A 32 2.74 -9.45 9.64
C ASN A 32 2.00 -8.88 8.42
N LEU A 33 2.63 -8.98 7.26
CA LEU A 33 2.02 -8.59 5.99
C LEU A 33 1.14 -9.73 5.48
N VAL A 34 -0.14 -9.42 5.27
CA VAL A 34 -1.10 -10.26 4.55
C VAL A 34 -1.63 -9.50 3.34
N ALA A 35 -2.11 -10.22 2.33
CA ALA A 35 -2.66 -9.61 1.12
C ALA A 35 -3.91 -10.34 0.65
N THR A 36 -4.88 -9.60 0.11
CA THR A 36 -6.05 -10.21 -0.53
C THR A 36 -5.64 -10.96 -1.79
N ALA A 37 -6.46 -11.92 -2.19
CA ALA A 37 -6.23 -12.66 -3.44
C ALA A 37 -6.22 -11.71 -4.65
N THR A 38 -7.10 -10.71 -4.66
CA THR A 38 -7.21 -9.69 -5.71
C THR A 38 -5.94 -8.85 -5.81
N ALA A 39 -5.39 -8.40 -4.67
CA ALA A 39 -4.14 -7.64 -4.64
C ALA A 39 -2.95 -8.46 -5.17
N LEU A 40 -2.83 -9.71 -4.74
CA LEU A 40 -1.77 -10.62 -5.20
C LEU A 40 -1.85 -10.88 -6.72
N GLN A 41 -3.05 -11.05 -7.26
CA GLN A 41 -3.25 -11.25 -8.70
C GLN A 41 -2.89 -9.99 -9.49
N THR A 42 -3.32 -8.83 -9.00
CA THR A 42 -3.18 -7.52 -9.67
C THR A 42 -1.75 -7.02 -9.66
N PHE A 43 -1.13 -6.93 -8.49
CA PHE A 43 0.18 -6.29 -8.30
C PHE A 43 1.33 -7.30 -8.21
N GLY A 44 1.04 -8.52 -7.76
CA GLY A 44 2.06 -9.54 -7.51
C GLY A 44 2.78 -9.37 -6.17
N PRO A 45 3.29 -10.48 -5.60
CA PRO A 45 3.85 -10.49 -4.25
C PRO A 45 5.12 -9.65 -4.12
N LEU A 46 5.99 -9.64 -5.14
CA LEU A 46 7.25 -8.89 -5.08
C LEU A 46 7.04 -7.37 -5.01
N LEU A 47 6.06 -6.85 -5.77
CA LEU A 47 5.75 -5.42 -5.74
C LEU A 47 5.13 -5.02 -4.39
N ILE A 48 4.17 -5.82 -3.91
CA ILE A 48 3.54 -5.60 -2.60
C ILE A 48 4.60 -5.60 -1.49
N PHE A 49 5.50 -6.58 -1.48
CA PHE A 49 6.56 -6.67 -0.47
C PHE A 49 7.54 -5.49 -0.55
N LYS A 50 7.91 -5.05 -1.76
CA LYS A 50 8.78 -3.88 -1.95
C LYS A 50 8.13 -2.60 -1.38
N LEU A 51 6.85 -2.38 -1.67
CA LEU A 51 6.14 -1.19 -1.20
C LEU A 51 5.92 -1.22 0.32
N TYR A 52 5.60 -2.39 0.87
CA TYR A 52 5.55 -2.60 2.32
C TYR A 52 6.86 -2.20 3.01
N TYR A 53 8.02 -2.64 2.49
CA TYR A 53 9.31 -2.24 3.05
C TYR A 53 9.54 -0.73 2.95
N SER A 54 9.17 -0.10 1.83
CA SER A 54 9.28 1.35 1.68
C SER A 54 8.41 2.15 2.67
N LEU A 55 7.25 1.60 3.09
CA LEU A 55 6.43 2.21 4.13
C LEU A 55 7.13 2.19 5.49
N GLN A 56 7.85 1.12 5.81
CA GLN A 56 8.62 1.02 7.06
C GLN A 56 9.74 2.05 7.11
N GLU A 57 10.49 2.20 6.02
CA GLU A 57 11.55 3.22 5.90
C GLU A 57 10.97 4.62 6.11
N ARG A 58 9.89 4.94 5.39
CA ARG A 58 9.22 6.24 5.52
C ARG A 58 8.64 6.49 6.91
N ALA A 59 8.06 5.49 7.55
CA ALA A 59 7.55 5.63 8.91
C ALA A 59 8.70 5.89 9.90
N CYS A 60 9.85 5.25 9.71
CA CYS A 60 11.05 5.53 10.49
C CYS A 60 11.52 6.98 10.32
N GLU A 61 11.51 7.50 9.09
CA GLU A 61 11.90 8.88 8.79
C GLU A 61 10.94 9.92 9.38
N GLN A 62 9.64 9.63 9.36
CA GLN A 62 8.58 10.58 9.74
C GLN A 62 8.16 10.47 11.22
N GLY A 63 8.62 9.45 11.94
CA GLY A 63 8.19 9.18 13.31
C GLY A 63 6.81 8.50 13.40
N GLY A 64 6.38 7.89 12.31
CA GLY A 64 5.07 7.25 12.13
C GLY A 64 4.32 7.79 10.92
N LEU A 65 3.36 7.00 10.45
CA LEU A 65 2.48 7.31 9.33
C LEU A 65 1.02 7.12 9.74
N ASP A 66 0.12 7.63 8.91
CA ASP A 66 -1.31 7.29 8.95
C ASP A 66 -1.50 5.77 8.74
N TYR A 67 -2.55 5.20 9.34
CA TYR A 67 -2.81 3.76 9.34
C TYR A 67 -3.12 3.21 7.95
N LEU A 68 -3.70 4.07 7.08
CA LEU A 68 -3.99 3.79 5.68
C LEU A 68 -2.96 4.50 4.78
N GLN A 69 -2.32 3.73 3.91
CA GLN A 69 -1.40 4.25 2.90
C GLN A 69 -1.84 3.77 1.51
N VAL A 70 -1.87 4.71 0.56
CA VAL A 70 -2.41 4.47 -0.78
C VAL A 70 -1.31 4.61 -1.82
N PHE A 71 -1.22 3.64 -2.71
CA PHE A 71 -0.36 3.67 -3.89
C PHE A 71 -1.19 3.66 -5.17
N GLU A 72 -0.87 4.55 -6.11
CA GLU A 72 -1.56 4.69 -7.40
C GLU A 72 -0.59 4.51 -8.57
N ASP A 73 -1.11 4.01 -9.69
CA ASP A 73 -0.33 3.83 -10.92
C ASP A 73 -0.27 5.13 -11.72
N THR A 74 0.92 5.71 -11.80
CA THR A 74 1.13 6.96 -12.58
C THR A 74 1.03 6.75 -14.08
N SER A 75 1.16 5.50 -14.55
CA SER A 75 1.04 5.16 -15.97
C SER A 75 -0.39 4.88 -16.40
N ASN A 76 -1.31 4.73 -15.45
CA ASN A 76 -2.73 4.52 -15.71
C ASN A 76 -3.56 5.07 -14.55
N SER A 77 -4.06 6.30 -14.70
CA SER A 77 -4.88 6.98 -13.69
C SER A 77 -6.23 6.31 -13.43
N GLU A 78 -6.69 5.42 -14.33
CA GLU A 78 -7.89 4.59 -14.14
C GLU A 78 -7.54 3.19 -13.59
N GLY A 79 -6.26 2.92 -13.34
CA GLY A 79 -5.80 1.67 -12.76
C GLY A 79 -6.20 1.50 -11.30
N PRO A 80 -6.24 0.26 -10.78
CA PRO A 80 -6.57 0.01 -9.40
C PRO A 80 -5.51 0.60 -8.46
N ASN A 81 -5.94 1.15 -7.33
CA ASN A 81 -5.05 1.53 -6.24
C ASN A 81 -4.68 0.33 -5.39
N LEU A 82 -3.50 0.37 -4.80
CA LEU A 82 -3.07 -0.57 -3.77
C LEU A 82 -3.10 0.13 -2.42
N TRP A 83 -3.91 -0.39 -1.50
CA TRP A 83 -3.99 0.09 -0.13
C TRP A 83 -3.16 -0.80 0.79
N PHE A 84 -2.54 -0.18 1.78
CA PHE A 84 -1.97 -0.84 2.95
C PHE A 84 -2.66 -0.29 4.20
N ILE A 85 -3.25 -1.18 5.00
CA ILE A 85 -3.92 -0.83 6.26
C ILE A 85 -3.20 -1.56 7.38
N GLU A 86 -2.65 -0.82 8.35
CA GLU A 86 -2.16 -1.40 9.60
C GLU A 86 -3.24 -1.32 10.69
N ASP A 87 -3.70 -2.48 11.16
CA ASP A 87 -4.65 -2.59 12.26
C ASP A 87 -4.01 -3.28 13.48
N ALA A 88 -4.82 -3.71 14.46
CA ALA A 88 -4.32 -4.38 15.66
C ALA A 88 -3.56 -5.69 15.37
N GLN A 89 -3.94 -6.42 14.31
CA GLN A 89 -3.48 -7.78 14.01
C GLN A 89 -2.38 -7.82 12.95
N ALA A 90 -2.52 -7.06 11.87
CA ALA A 90 -1.69 -7.21 10.68
C ALA A 90 -1.53 -5.90 9.89
N VAL A 91 -0.64 -5.95 8.90
CA VAL A 91 -0.67 -5.03 7.75
C VAL A 91 -1.35 -5.77 6.61
N THR A 92 -2.47 -5.24 6.13
CA THR A 92 -3.23 -5.82 5.02
C THR A 92 -3.01 -5.01 3.75
N ALA A 93 -2.53 -5.68 2.69
CA ALA A 93 -2.46 -5.15 1.34
C ALA A 93 -3.71 -5.57 0.55
N LEU A 94 -4.46 -4.60 0.03
CA LEU A 94 -5.76 -4.85 -0.59
C LEU A 94 -6.10 -3.80 -1.66
N LEU A 95 -7.07 -4.09 -2.51
CA LEU A 95 -7.72 -3.07 -3.32
C LEU A 95 -8.82 -2.37 -2.51
N PRO A 96 -9.21 -1.12 -2.85
CA PRO A 96 -10.33 -0.45 -2.20
C PRO A 96 -11.63 -1.27 -2.20
N GLU A 97 -11.88 -2.02 -3.27
CA GLU A 97 -13.09 -2.82 -3.44
C GLU A 97 -13.11 -4.11 -2.57
N ASP A 98 -11.97 -4.48 -1.98
CA ASP A 98 -11.88 -5.62 -1.06
C ASP A 98 -12.14 -5.24 0.41
N TYR A 99 -12.28 -3.94 0.73
CA TYR A 99 -12.50 -3.40 2.09
C TYR A 99 -13.99 -3.26 2.41
#